data_AF-E4YLA5-F1
#
_entry.id   AF-E4YLA5-F1
#
_cell.length_a   1.000
_cell.length_b   1.000
_cell.length_c   1.000
_cell.angle_alpha   90.00
_cell.angle_beta   90.00
_cell.angle_gamma   90.00
#
_symmetry.space_group_name_H-M   'P 1'
#
loop_
_entity.id
_entity.type
_entity.pdbx_description
1 polymer ?
#
loop_
_entity_poly.entity_id
_entity_poly.type
_entity_poly.pdbx_seq_one_letter_code
_entity_poly.pdbx_strand_id
1 'polypeptide(L)'
;MFKNLLASSYEHLPNGDRGELSDFLDATEVYFLWIFIVEMVVKIMALGFCMHKNSYMTNGWNIMDFVVVSTGILDMYGLALFNLLGLDPSLLSKMKLLKMGRVFRPLKMISNSPSLQVVMSAILKALGPIFNIFILLVFFIVVFAIVGVEFYAGGYHSHCVRNGLQKIH
;
A
#
# COMPACT_ATOMS: atom_id res chain seq x y z
N MET A 1 -14.34 -9.04 -0.68
CA MET A 1 -15.64 -8.71 -1.31
C MET A 1 -16.75 -8.66 -0.26
N PHE A 2 -17.01 -9.76 0.46
CA PHE A 2 -18.04 -9.80 1.53
C PHE A 2 -17.80 -8.78 2.67
N LYS A 3 -16.56 -8.61 3.15
CA LYS A 3 -16.20 -7.63 4.19
C LYS A 3 -16.47 -6.17 3.77
N ASN A 4 -16.20 -5.81 2.51
CA ASN A 4 -16.42 -4.44 2.00
C ASN A 4 -17.91 -4.14 1.78
N LEU A 5 -18.70 -5.15 1.39
CA LEU A 5 -20.16 -5.04 1.25
C LEU A 5 -20.85 -4.89 2.61
N LEU A 6 -20.38 -5.63 3.61
CA LEU A 6 -20.89 -5.54 4.98
C LEU A 6 -20.48 -4.22 5.66
N ALA A 7 -19.24 -3.77 5.47
CA ALA A 7 -18.74 -2.50 6.00
C ALA A 7 -19.48 -1.28 5.39
N SER A 8 -19.65 -1.26 4.06
CA SER A 8 -20.35 -0.17 3.37
C SER A 8 -21.84 -0.09 3.72
N SER A 9 -22.45 -1.20 4.16
CA SER A 9 -23.86 -1.22 4.58
C SER A 9 -24.07 -0.74 6.02
N TYR A 10 -23.03 -0.70 6.85
CA TYR A 10 -23.12 -0.44 8.29
C TYR A 10 -22.66 0.96 8.72
N GLU A 11 -22.15 1.77 7.79
CA GLU A 11 -21.65 3.14 8.05
C GLU A 11 -22.75 4.13 8.47
N HIS A 12 -24.02 3.70 8.46
CA HIS A 12 -25.21 4.49 8.82
C HIS A 12 -25.72 4.28 10.25
N LEU A 13 -25.04 3.53 11.13
CA LEU A 13 -25.46 3.43 12.53
C LEU A 13 -24.71 4.44 13.42
N PRO A 14 -25.37 5.52 13.88
CA PRO A 14 -24.85 6.32 14.97
C PRO A 14 -25.06 5.53 16.27
N ASN A 15 -24.00 5.47 17.07
CA ASN A 15 -23.94 5.01 18.47
C ASN A 15 -23.33 3.61 18.70
N GLY A 16 -22.15 3.64 19.34
CA GLY A 16 -21.86 2.79 20.50
C GLY A 16 -21.41 1.35 20.28
N ASP A 17 -22.06 0.58 19.40
CA ASP A 17 -21.93 -0.88 19.37
C ASP A 17 -20.79 -1.35 18.45
N ARG A 18 -19.61 -0.77 18.62
CA ARG A 18 -18.41 -1.10 17.83
C ARG A 18 -17.65 -2.33 18.34
N GLY A 19 -17.98 -2.88 19.52
CA GLY A 19 -17.23 -3.97 20.15
C GLY A 19 -17.35 -5.30 19.39
N GLU A 20 -18.53 -5.91 19.41
CA GLU A 20 -18.71 -7.28 18.89
C GLU A 20 -18.49 -7.40 17.37
N LEU A 21 -18.86 -6.35 16.63
CA LEU A 21 -18.67 -6.33 15.19
C LEU A 21 -17.19 -6.11 14.82
N SER A 22 -16.47 -5.20 15.50
CA SER A 22 -15.04 -5.00 15.26
C SER A 22 -14.25 -6.28 15.55
N ASP A 23 -14.59 -6.96 16.66
CA ASP A 23 -13.95 -8.20 17.05
C ASP A 23 -14.18 -9.32 16.02
N PHE A 24 -15.40 -9.42 15.46
CA PHE A 24 -15.69 -10.37 14.38
C PHE A 24 -14.95 -10.04 13.07
N LEU A 25 -14.83 -8.74 12.74
CA LEU A 25 -14.09 -8.28 11.56
C LEU A 25 -12.59 -8.58 11.66
N ASP A 26 -12.02 -8.47 12.87
CA ASP A 26 -10.62 -8.76 13.15
C ASP A 26 -10.34 -10.27 13.20
N ALA A 27 -11.22 -11.07 13.83
CA ALA A 27 -11.11 -12.53 13.83
C ALA A 27 -11.15 -13.12 12.41
N THR A 28 -12.03 -12.59 11.57
CA THR A 28 -12.15 -12.99 10.16
C THR A 28 -10.87 -12.70 9.37
N GLU A 29 -10.19 -11.60 9.66
CA GLU A 29 -8.93 -11.22 9.00
C GLU A 29 -7.79 -12.17 9.33
N VAL A 30 -7.68 -12.59 10.59
CA VAL A 30 -6.70 -13.59 11.04
C VAL A 30 -6.98 -14.96 10.41
N TYR A 31 -8.26 -15.37 10.34
CA TYR A 31 -8.65 -16.64 9.73
C TYR A 31 -8.29 -16.73 8.25
N PHE A 32 -8.58 -15.68 7.47
CA PHE A 32 -8.18 -15.62 6.07
C PHE A 32 -6.66 -15.64 5.89
N LEU A 33 -5.91 -14.98 6.78
CA LEU A 33 -4.44 -14.96 6.73
C LEU A 33 -3.85 -16.37 6.88
N TRP A 34 -4.38 -17.19 7.79
CA TRP A 34 -3.95 -18.59 7.95
C TRP A 34 -4.21 -19.45 6.72
N ILE A 35 -5.39 -19.34 6.11
CA ILE A 35 -5.70 -20.03 4.84
C ILE A 35 -4.70 -19.65 3.76
N PHE A 36 -4.34 -18.37 3.67
CA PHE A 36 -3.38 -17.89 2.69
C PHE A 36 -1.95 -18.34 2.94
N ILE A 37 -1.55 -18.52 4.21
CA ILE A 37 -0.25 -19.13 4.55
C ILE A 37 -0.23 -20.57 4.05
N VAL A 38 -1.29 -21.34 4.32
CA VAL A 38 -1.38 -22.74 3.87
C VAL A 38 -1.36 -22.83 2.35
N GLU A 39 -2.16 -22.01 1.65
CA GLU A 39 -2.17 -21.94 0.20
C GLU A 39 -0.77 -21.62 -0.38
N MET A 40 -0.04 -20.70 0.25
CA MET A 40 1.32 -20.35 -0.14
C MET A 40 2.31 -21.48 0.09
N VAL A 41 2.26 -22.14 1.25
CA VAL A 41 3.12 -23.29 1.56
C VAL A 41 2.85 -24.42 0.56
N VAL A 42 1.59 -24.68 0.21
CA VAL A 42 1.21 -25.66 -0.81
C VAL A 42 1.73 -25.26 -2.20
N LYS A 43 1.62 -24.00 -2.61
CA LYS A 43 2.19 -23.50 -3.87
C LYS A 43 3.72 -23.64 -3.92
N ILE A 44 4.40 -23.31 -2.83
CA ILE A 44 5.87 -23.42 -2.70
C ILE A 44 6.31 -24.88 -2.77
N MET A 45 5.59 -25.81 -2.11
CA MET A 45 5.87 -27.24 -2.19
C MET A 45 5.56 -27.83 -3.57
N ALA A 46 4.47 -27.40 -4.21
CA ALA A 46 4.06 -27.88 -5.53
C ALA A 46 4.96 -27.37 -6.68
N LEU A 47 5.48 -26.15 -6.58
CA LEU A 47 6.38 -25.55 -7.58
C LEU A 47 7.86 -25.85 -7.32
N GLY A 48 8.20 -26.42 -6.16
CA GLY A 48 9.55 -26.89 -5.82
C GLY A 48 10.50 -25.76 -5.37
N PHE A 49 11.14 -25.93 -4.21
CA PHE A 49 11.85 -24.87 -3.51
C PHE A 49 13.11 -24.34 -4.23
N CYS A 50 13.82 -25.14 -5.05
CA CYS A 50 15.10 -24.67 -5.61
C CYS A 50 15.77 -25.48 -6.76
N MET A 51 15.28 -26.65 -7.19
CA MET A 51 16.09 -27.57 -8.03
C MET A 51 15.71 -27.74 -9.51
N HIS A 52 14.84 -26.91 -10.10
CA HIS A 52 14.69 -26.88 -11.55
C HIS A 52 14.57 -25.47 -12.14
N LYS A 53 15.17 -25.32 -13.33
CA LYS A 53 15.44 -24.12 -14.14
C LYS A 53 14.21 -23.26 -14.52
N ASN A 54 13.00 -23.66 -14.14
CA ASN A 54 11.75 -22.90 -14.30
C ASN A 54 11.36 -22.21 -13.00
N SER A 55 12.26 -21.33 -12.55
CA SER A 55 12.33 -20.78 -11.19
C SER A 55 11.07 -20.02 -10.74
N TYR A 56 10.68 -20.25 -9.47
CA TYR A 56 9.60 -19.56 -8.74
C TYR A 56 9.76 -18.03 -8.75
N MET A 57 10.99 -17.53 -8.90
CA MET A 57 11.34 -16.10 -8.89
C MET A 57 11.15 -15.39 -10.24
N THR A 58 10.91 -16.10 -11.35
CA THR A 58 10.70 -15.45 -12.66
C THR A 58 9.25 -15.00 -12.83
N ASN A 59 8.32 -15.52 -12.04
CA ASN A 59 6.91 -15.15 -12.08
C ASN A 59 6.61 -14.07 -11.04
N GLY A 60 6.52 -12.81 -11.48
CA GLY A 60 6.30 -11.64 -10.59
C GLY A 60 5.03 -11.72 -9.72
N TRP A 61 4.03 -12.47 -10.17
CA TRP A 61 2.80 -12.72 -9.41
C TRP A 61 3.03 -13.48 -8.11
N ASN A 62 4.05 -14.35 -8.10
CA ASN A 62 4.37 -15.22 -6.99
C ASN A 62 5.19 -14.49 -5.91
N ILE A 63 6.07 -13.58 -6.36
CA ILE A 63 6.82 -12.68 -5.48
C ILE A 63 5.86 -11.74 -4.74
N MET A 64 4.84 -11.23 -5.43
CA MET A 64 3.82 -10.39 -4.78
C MET A 64 3.07 -11.16 -3.69
N ASP A 65 2.72 -12.42 -3.92
CA ASP A 65 2.05 -13.27 -2.92
C ASP A 65 2.93 -13.46 -1.67
N PHE A 66 4.25 -13.67 -1.86
CA PHE A 66 5.23 -13.78 -0.78
C PHE A 66 5.35 -12.50 0.05
N VAL A 67 5.43 -11.32 -0.59
CA VAL A 67 5.50 -10.04 0.11
C VAL A 67 4.26 -9.81 0.97
N VAL A 68 3.06 -10.09 0.43
CA VAL A 68 1.81 -9.93 1.19
C VAL A 68 1.76 -10.83 2.41
N VAL A 69 2.13 -12.11 2.28
CA VAL A 69 2.15 -13.03 3.44
C VAL A 69 3.20 -12.61 4.48
N SER A 70 4.39 -12.18 4.05
CA SER A 70 5.43 -11.70 4.97
C SER A 70 5.00 -10.46 5.76
N THR A 71 4.35 -9.48 5.11
CA THR A 71 3.81 -8.29 5.79
C THR A 71 2.67 -8.64 6.75
N GLY A 72 1.84 -9.64 6.43
CA GLY A 72 0.78 -10.12 7.32
C GLY A 72 1.31 -10.80 8.58
N ILE A 73 2.34 -11.64 8.45
CA ILE A 73 3.01 -12.29 9.57
C ILE A 73 3.72 -11.23 10.44
N LEU A 74 4.39 -10.26 9.81
CA LEU A 74 5.04 -9.15 10.52
C LEU A 74 4.03 -8.23 11.23
N ASP A 75 2.82 -8.03 10.71
CA ASP A 75 1.80 -7.23 11.41
C ASP A 75 1.28 -7.96 12.66
N MET A 76 1.10 -9.29 12.58
CA MET A 76 0.60 -10.11 13.70
C MET A 76 1.66 -10.31 14.79
N TYR A 77 2.88 -10.67 14.40
CA TYR A 77 3.96 -10.99 15.34
C TYR A 77 4.93 -9.86 15.57
N GLY A 78 4.90 -8.79 14.77
CA GLY A 78 5.88 -7.70 14.85
C GLY A 78 5.86 -6.99 16.19
N LEU A 79 4.68 -6.76 16.78
CA LEU A 79 4.58 -6.14 18.11
C LEU A 79 5.11 -7.05 19.21
N ALA A 80 4.80 -8.35 19.15
CA ALA A 80 5.23 -9.34 20.14
C ALA A 80 6.74 -9.60 20.06
N LEU A 81 7.27 -9.78 18.85
CA LEU A 81 8.69 -10.00 18.58
C LEU A 81 9.54 -8.79 18.99
N PHE A 82 9.02 -7.59 18.74
CA PHE A 82 9.69 -6.34 19.07
C PHE A 82 9.77 -6.07 20.58
N ASN A 83 8.69 -6.36 21.31
CA ASN A 83 8.70 -6.31 22.78
C ASN A 83 9.66 -7.33 23.39
N LEU A 84 9.84 -8.50 22.76
CA LEU A 84 10.75 -9.55 23.22
C LEU A 84 12.24 -9.23 22.90
N LEU A 85 12.49 -8.51 21.80
CA LEU A 85 13.83 -8.09 21.36
C LEU A 85 14.30 -6.77 21.99
N GLY A 86 13.45 -6.04 22.72
CA GLY A 86 13.82 -4.80 23.43
C GLY A 86 14.31 -3.67 22.53
N LEU A 87 13.83 -3.60 21.29
CA LEU A 87 14.34 -2.70 20.26
C LEU A 87 13.72 -1.29 20.38
N ASP A 88 14.48 -0.26 20.00
CA ASP A 88 14.19 1.17 20.03
C ASP A 88 12.85 1.65 19.40
N PRO A 89 12.24 2.72 19.97
CA PRO A 89 10.96 3.29 19.54
C PRO A 89 10.92 3.85 18.09
N SER A 90 12.06 3.90 17.40
CA SER A 90 12.13 4.27 15.98
C SER A 90 11.35 3.29 15.06
N LEU A 91 11.09 2.07 15.52
CA LEU A 91 10.27 1.10 14.78
C LEU A 91 8.76 1.29 14.97
N LEU A 92 8.31 2.21 15.83
CA LEU A 92 6.91 2.65 15.86
C LEU A 92 6.49 3.19 14.46
N SER A 93 7.42 3.82 13.74
CA SER A 93 7.22 4.21 12.33
C SER A 93 7.13 3.00 11.38
N LYS A 94 7.77 1.87 11.68
CA LYS A 94 7.61 0.65 10.87
C LYS A 94 6.23 0.01 11.04
N MET A 95 5.59 0.14 12.20
CA MET A 95 4.17 -0.24 12.33
C MET A 95 3.26 0.58 11.41
N LYS A 96 3.57 1.85 11.12
CA LYS A 96 2.81 2.62 10.11
C LYS A 96 2.96 2.01 8.72
N LEU A 97 4.16 1.57 8.34
CA LEU A 97 4.37 0.85 7.08
C LEU A 97 3.70 -0.54 7.07
N LEU A 98 3.71 -1.29 8.17
CA LEU A 98 3.00 -2.58 8.27
C LEU A 98 1.48 -2.40 8.19
N LYS A 99 0.94 -1.32 8.77
CA LYS A 99 -0.45 -0.91 8.55
C LYS A 99 -0.76 -0.64 7.08
N MET A 100 0.18 -0.06 6.34
CA MET A 100 0.09 0.13 4.88
C MET A 100 0.12 -1.22 4.14
N GLY A 101 0.79 -2.22 4.72
CA GLY A 101 0.70 -3.64 4.36
C GLY A 101 -0.74 -4.15 4.18
N ARG A 102 -1.67 -3.67 5.01
CA ARG A 102 -3.09 -4.06 4.95
C ARG A 102 -3.78 -3.62 3.65
N VAL A 103 -3.28 -2.57 2.99
CA VAL A 103 -3.76 -2.09 1.68
C VAL A 103 -3.41 -3.08 0.56
N PHE A 104 -2.41 -3.94 0.75
CA PHE A 104 -2.08 -5.00 -0.20
C PHE A 104 -2.98 -6.24 -0.10
N ARG A 105 -3.73 -6.44 0.99
CA ARG A 105 -4.70 -7.55 1.12
C ARG A 105 -5.80 -7.52 0.06
N PRO A 106 -6.48 -6.39 -0.23
CA PRO A 106 -7.41 -6.33 -1.35
C PRO A 106 -6.71 -6.52 -2.70
N LEU A 107 -5.43 -6.13 -2.85
CA LEU A 107 -4.62 -6.43 -4.04
C LEU A 107 -4.35 -7.94 -4.22
N LYS A 108 -4.25 -8.72 -3.14
CA LYS A 108 -4.10 -10.18 -3.24
C LYS A 108 -5.37 -10.86 -3.78
N MET A 109 -6.56 -10.33 -3.49
CA MET A 109 -7.80 -10.84 -4.09
C MET A 109 -7.77 -10.70 -5.63
N ILE A 110 -7.14 -9.62 -6.11
CA ILE A 110 -6.99 -9.32 -7.53
C ILE A 110 -6.02 -10.31 -8.18
N SER A 111 -4.97 -10.69 -7.48
CA SER A 111 -3.96 -11.62 -7.97
C SER A 111 -4.35 -13.09 -7.89
N ASN A 112 -5.40 -13.47 -7.15
CA ASN A 112 -5.84 -14.88 -7.10
C ASN A 112 -6.76 -15.27 -8.26
N SER A 113 -7.32 -14.30 -8.99
CA SER A 113 -8.17 -14.58 -10.16
C SER A 113 -7.38 -14.43 -11.46
N PRO A 114 -7.28 -15.49 -12.31
CA PRO A 114 -6.53 -15.43 -13.56
C PRO A 114 -7.11 -14.41 -14.56
N SER A 115 -8.42 -14.17 -14.52
CA SER A 115 -9.08 -13.16 -15.36
C SER A 115 -8.57 -11.75 -15.10
N LEU A 116 -8.25 -11.45 -13.84
CA LEU A 116 -7.88 -10.10 -13.41
C LEU A 116 -6.37 -9.86 -13.49
N GLN A 117 -5.56 -10.92 -13.39
CA GLN A 117 -4.14 -10.88 -13.72
C GLN A 117 -3.91 -10.46 -15.18
N VAL A 118 -4.73 -10.96 -16.11
CA VAL A 118 -4.64 -10.58 -17.54
C VAL A 118 -4.88 -9.09 -17.71
N VAL A 119 -5.93 -8.56 -17.08
CA VAL A 119 -6.26 -7.13 -17.13
C VAL A 119 -5.14 -6.28 -16.53
N MET A 120 -4.63 -6.65 -15.35
CA MET A 120 -3.53 -5.95 -14.71
C MET A 120 -2.24 -5.97 -15.55
N SER A 121 -1.93 -7.12 -16.16
CA SER A 121 -0.79 -7.23 -17.06
C SER A 121 -0.94 -6.36 -18.32
N ALA A 122 -2.17 -6.19 -18.82
CA ALA A 122 -2.48 -5.31 -19.94
C ALA A 122 -2.32 -3.83 -19.55
N ILE A 123 -2.77 -3.46 -18.34
CA ILE A 123 -2.57 -2.11 -17.79
C ILE A 123 -1.07 -1.80 -17.65
N LEU A 124 -0.28 -2.71 -17.07
CA LEU A 124 1.16 -2.53 -16.92
C LEU A 124 1.88 -2.41 -18.27
N LYS A 125 1.46 -3.19 -19.28
CA LYS A 125 1.99 -3.06 -20.65
C LYS A 125 1.60 -1.73 -21.30
N ALA A 126 0.39 -1.24 -21.06
CA ALA A 126 -0.07 0.07 -21.52
C ALA A 126 0.64 1.23 -20.81
N LEU A 127 1.09 1.04 -19.56
CA LEU A 127 1.86 2.04 -18.83
C LEU A 127 3.26 2.26 -19.41
N GLY A 128 3.88 1.24 -20.01
CA GLY A 128 5.18 1.37 -20.67
C GLY A 128 5.27 2.55 -21.66
N PRO A 129 4.41 2.63 -22.70
CA PRO A 129 4.42 3.76 -23.63
C PRO A 129 3.97 5.08 -22.97
N ILE A 130 3.06 5.03 -22.00
CA ILE A 130 2.61 6.22 -21.25
C ILE A 130 3.78 6.82 -20.45
N PHE A 131 4.65 5.99 -19.87
CA PHE A 131 5.80 6.44 -19.09
C PHE A 131 6.79 7.25 -19.93
N ASN A 132 7.00 6.87 -21.19
CA ASN A 132 7.85 7.63 -22.11
C ASN A 132 7.26 9.03 -22.40
N ILE A 133 5.94 9.12 -22.60
CA ILE A 133 5.24 10.40 -22.79
C ILE A 133 5.28 11.23 -21.50
N PHE A 134 5.16 10.57 -20.35
CA PHE A 134 5.22 11.22 -19.04
C PHE A 134 6.60 11.85 -18.79
N ILE A 135 7.69 11.14 -19.11
CA ILE A 135 9.06 11.70 -19.01
C ILE A 135 9.19 12.94 -19.89
N LEU A 136 8.69 12.89 -21.12
CA LEU A 136 8.70 14.03 -22.03
C LEU A 136 7.90 15.22 -21.48
N LEU A 137 6.73 14.95 -20.88
CA LEU A 137 5.89 15.96 -20.25
C LEU A 137 6.59 16.61 -19.06
N VAL A 138 7.22 15.82 -18.18
CA VAL A 138 7.98 16.34 -17.03
C VAL A 138 9.14 17.20 -17.51
N PHE A 139 9.88 16.76 -18.52
CA PHE A 139 10.96 17.55 -19.11
C PHE A 139 10.47 18.92 -19.60
N PHE A 140 9.33 18.95 -20.29
CA PHE A 140 8.71 20.18 -20.78
C PHE A 140 8.27 21.12 -19.64
N ILE A 141 7.65 20.56 -18.59
CA ILE A 141 7.28 21.31 -17.38
C ILE A 141 8.52 21.92 -16.73
N VAL A 142 9.65 21.18 -16.65
CA VAL A 142 10.89 21.68 -16.05
C VAL A 142 11.46 22.86 -16.85
N VAL A 143 11.48 22.79 -18.19
CA VAL A 143 11.94 23.92 -19.02
C VAL A 143 11.13 25.18 -18.75
N PHE A 144 9.79 25.07 -18.73
CA PHE A 144 8.94 26.20 -18.41
C PHE A 144 9.05 26.67 -16.97
N ALA A 145 9.29 25.76 -16.02
CA ALA A 145 9.53 26.12 -14.63
C ALA A 145 10.82 26.95 -14.50
N ILE A 146 11.91 26.59 -15.19
CA ILE A 146 13.15 27.36 -15.19
C ILE A 146 12.91 28.76 -15.78
N VAL A 147 12.32 28.85 -16.98
CA VAL A 147 12.02 30.13 -17.62
C VAL A 147 11.07 30.97 -16.75
N GLY A 148 10.07 30.35 -16.13
CA GLY A 148 9.14 31.00 -15.23
C GLY A 148 9.84 31.54 -13.97
N VAL A 149 10.73 30.76 -13.35
CA VAL A 149 11.50 31.23 -12.20
C VAL A 149 12.39 32.39 -12.58
N GLU A 150 13.09 32.34 -13.72
CA GLU A 150 13.94 33.46 -14.19
C GLU A 150 13.12 34.73 -14.48
N PHE A 151 11.90 34.60 -15.01
CA PHE A 151 11.02 35.74 -15.31
C PHE A 151 10.32 36.31 -14.08
N TYR A 152 9.94 35.45 -13.12
CA TYR A 152 9.22 35.83 -11.91
C TYR A 152 10.12 35.98 -10.67
N ALA A 153 11.43 35.73 -10.79
CA ALA A 153 12.41 35.95 -9.73
C ALA A 153 12.40 37.42 -9.32
N GLY A 154 11.91 37.70 -8.11
CA GLY A 154 11.85 39.05 -7.53
C GLY A 154 10.51 39.77 -7.67
N GLY A 155 9.55 39.27 -8.46
CA GLY A 155 8.26 39.94 -8.68
C GLY A 155 7.27 39.84 -7.51
N TYR A 156 7.34 38.77 -6.70
CA TYR A 156 6.39 38.49 -5.62
C TYR A 156 6.87 38.92 -4.22
N HIS A 157 8.00 39.62 -4.11
CA HIS A 157 8.61 39.95 -2.82
C HIS A 157 7.99 41.17 -2.13
N SER A 158 7.05 41.89 -2.77
CA SER A 158 6.47 43.12 -2.22
C SER A 158 4.97 43.16 -2.46
N HIS A 159 4.23 42.50 -1.57
CA HIS A 159 2.80 42.72 -1.40
C HIS A 159 2.56 43.31 -0.02
N CYS A 160 1.90 44.47 0.03
CA CYS A 160 1.42 45.05 1.27
C CYS A 160 0.26 44.20 1.80
N VAL A 161 0.54 43.31 2.75
CA VAL A 161 -0.49 42.66 3.56
C VAL A 161 -0.97 43.69 4.59
N ARG A 162 -2.27 44.02 4.57
CA ARG A 162 -2.90 44.75 5.68
C ARG A 162 -2.84 43.86 6.92
N ASN A 163 -1.77 43.96 7.69
CA ASN A 163 -1.72 43.43 9.06
C ASN A 163 -2.59 44.33 9.94
N GLY A 164 -3.91 44.16 9.83
CA GLY A 164 -4.82 44.58 10.87
C GLY A 164 -4.60 43.67 12.08
N LEU A 165 -4.08 44.25 13.17
CA LEU A 165 -3.89 43.68 14.52
C LEU A 165 -2.55 43.00 14.82
N GLN A 166 -1.52 43.78 15.14
CA GLN A 166 -0.67 43.55 16.32
C GLN A 166 0.25 44.74 16.60
N LYS A 167 -0.28 45.75 17.30
CA LYS A 167 0.51 46.60 18.22
C LYS A 167 -0.18 46.57 19.57
N ILE A 168 0.29 45.68 20.45
CA ILE A 168 0.15 45.86 21.90
C ILE A 168 1.53 46.33 22.36
N HIS A 169 1.65 47.64 22.55
CA HIS A 169 2.55 48.26 23.51
C HIS A 169 1.98 49.61 23.90
#